data_AF-A0A350AKW0-F1
#
_entry.id   AF-A0A350AKW0-F1
#
_cell.length_a   1.000
_cell.length_b   1.000
_cell.length_c   1.000
_cell.angle_alpha   90.00
_cell.angle_beta   90.00
_cell.angle_gamma   90.00
#
_symmetry.space_group_name_H-M   'P 1'
#
loop_
_entity.id
_entity.type
_entity.pdbx_description
1 polymer ?
#
loop_
_entity_poly.entity_id
_entity_poly.type
_entity_poly.pdbx_seq_one_letter_code
_entity_poly.pdbx_strand_id
1 'polypeptide(L)'
;MTRVPLLGKLVRLVANSYGKRFHHGYVLSLDDAEKIIDAAKTVAIGTCSCRHVFHNCEGPEMSEIVIGTGAEIFPEVRFGEFKHVSKEEAKKVMRQCHDLKYIHTIQKCRDDFYAICNCCSCCCVPLRLLRDHGIGSALVREKDIAAAVIRGLV
;
A
#
# COMPACT_ATOMS: atom_id res chain seq x y z
N MET A 1 -21.73 5.51 -4.11
CA MET A 1 -22.39 4.19 -3.94
C MET A 1 -23.87 4.37 -4.22
N THR A 2 -24.53 3.42 -4.90
CA THR A 2 -25.93 3.55 -5.32
C THR A 2 -26.84 3.76 -4.12
N ARG A 3 -27.81 4.68 -4.23
CA ARG A 3 -28.80 4.98 -3.16
C ARG A 3 -29.84 3.87 -2.96
N VAL A 4 -29.70 2.74 -3.66
CA VAL A 4 -30.62 1.61 -3.63
C VAL A 4 -30.11 0.59 -2.60
N PRO A 5 -30.81 0.37 -1.46
CA PRO A 5 -30.26 -0.36 -0.31
C PRO A 5 -29.85 -1.82 -0.59
N LEU A 6 -30.64 -2.54 -1.38
CA LEU A 6 -30.37 -3.96 -1.70
C LEU A 6 -29.19 -4.12 -2.65
N LEU A 7 -29.09 -3.24 -3.65
CA LEU A 7 -27.98 -3.21 -4.60
C LEU A 7 -26.67 -2.84 -3.89
N GLY A 8 -26.72 -1.89 -2.95
CA GLY A 8 -25.55 -1.51 -2.15
C GLY A 8 -24.99 -2.67 -1.30
N LYS A 9 -25.86 -3.49 -0.68
CA LYS A 9 -25.44 -4.67 0.08
C LYS A 9 -24.78 -5.73 -0.81
N LEU A 10 -25.38 -6.03 -1.96
CA LEU A 10 -24.82 -6.99 -2.91
C LEU A 10 -23.46 -6.53 -3.46
N VAL A 11 -23.35 -5.27 -3.88
CA VAL A 11 -22.09 -4.68 -4.37
C VAL A 11 -21.00 -4.76 -3.29
N ARG A 12 -21.33 -4.43 -2.04
CA ARG A 12 -20.38 -4.53 -0.93
C ARG A 12 -19.92 -5.98 -0.72
N LEU A 13 -20.83 -6.95 -0.79
CA LEU A 13 -20.48 -8.37 -0.63
C LEU A 13 -19.53 -8.83 -1.74
N VAL A 14 -19.84 -8.51 -3.00
CA VAL A 14 -19.01 -8.86 -4.16
C VAL A 14 -17.63 -8.20 -4.05
N ALA A 15 -17.58 -6.90 -3.73
CA ALA A 15 -16.32 -6.16 -3.56
C ALA A 15 -15.45 -6.76 -2.44
N ASN A 16 -16.05 -7.12 -1.30
CA ASN A 16 -15.31 -7.77 -0.21
C ASN A 16 -14.82 -9.16 -0.60
N SER A 17 -15.63 -9.93 -1.36
CA SER A 17 -15.21 -11.24 -1.86
C SER A 17 -14.04 -11.13 -2.83
N TYR A 18 -14.05 -10.12 -3.70
CA TYR A 18 -12.95 -9.83 -4.60
C TYR A 18 -11.67 -9.46 -3.83
N GLY A 19 -11.76 -8.48 -2.92
CA GLY A 19 -10.58 -8.00 -2.18
C GLY A 19 -9.92 -9.10 -1.33
N LYS A 20 -10.73 -9.95 -0.69
CA LYS A 20 -10.20 -11.11 0.06
C LYS A 20 -9.40 -12.08 -0.81
N ARG A 21 -9.78 -12.25 -2.08
CA ARG A 21 -9.17 -13.25 -2.98
C ARG A 21 -8.02 -12.69 -3.82
N PHE A 22 -8.09 -11.42 -4.21
CA PHE A 22 -7.23 -10.89 -5.26
C PHE A 22 -6.42 -9.67 -4.84
N HIS A 23 -6.98 -8.73 -4.09
CA HIS A 23 -6.27 -7.48 -3.79
C HIS A 23 -6.68 -6.90 -2.44
N HIS A 24 -5.73 -6.88 -1.51
CA HIS A 24 -5.95 -6.36 -0.16
C HIS A 24 -4.70 -5.64 0.36
N GLY A 25 -4.95 -4.64 1.22
CA GLY A 25 -3.92 -3.95 1.97
C GLY A 25 -3.93 -4.39 3.43
N TYR A 26 -2.76 -4.66 3.99
CA TYR A 26 -2.60 -4.89 5.43
C TYR A 26 -1.96 -3.70 6.09
N VAL A 27 -2.52 -3.25 7.21
CA VAL A 27 -1.94 -2.16 8.00
C VAL A 27 -0.66 -2.64 8.67
N LEU A 28 0.40 -1.83 8.59
CA LEU A 28 1.70 -2.07 9.20
C LEU A 28 1.96 -1.09 10.35
N SER A 29 2.71 -1.54 11.35
CA SER A 29 3.46 -0.64 12.22
C SER A 29 4.68 -0.07 11.48
N LEU A 30 5.30 0.99 12.00
CA LEU A 30 6.56 1.48 11.46
C LEU A 30 7.63 0.38 11.51
N ASP A 31 7.78 -0.28 12.66
CA ASP A 31 8.75 -1.35 12.87
C ASP A 31 8.56 -2.53 11.89
N ASP A 32 7.31 -2.93 11.61
CA ASP A 32 7.03 -4.00 10.65
C ASP A 32 7.42 -3.60 9.23
N ALA A 33 7.16 -2.35 8.84
CA ALA A 33 7.56 -1.84 7.54
C ALA A 33 9.08 -1.79 7.40
N GLU A 34 9.81 -1.33 8.44
CA GLU A 34 11.27 -1.32 8.44
C GLU A 34 11.86 -2.74 8.35
N LYS A 35 11.30 -3.72 9.05
CA LYS A 35 11.71 -5.14 8.95
C LYS A 35 11.52 -5.70 7.54
N ILE A 36 10.40 -5.37 6.88
CA ILE A 36 10.14 -5.80 5.50
C ILE A 36 11.17 -5.17 4.54
N ILE A 37 11.49 -3.88 4.72
CA ILE A 37 12.52 -3.19 3.93
C ILE A 37 13.89 -3.84 4.13
N ASP A 38 14.23 -4.17 5.38
CA ASP A 38 15.51 -4.82 5.71
C ASP A 38 15.61 -6.24 5.12
N ALA A 39 14.50 -6.97 5.02
CA ALA A 39 14.45 -8.30 4.41
C ALA A 39 14.44 -8.26 2.87
N ALA A 40 13.93 -7.20 2.25
CA ALA A 40 13.85 -7.09 0.80
C ALA A 40 15.24 -7.12 0.14
N LYS A 41 15.38 -7.83 -0.97
CA LYS A 41 16.64 -7.88 -1.75
C LYS A 41 16.94 -6.53 -2.41
N THR A 42 15.94 -5.97 -3.08
CA THR A 42 15.99 -4.69 -3.79
C THR A 42 14.83 -3.83 -3.34
N VAL A 43 15.06 -2.52 -3.23
CA VAL A 43 14.03 -1.54 -2.84
C VAL A 43 14.06 -0.38 -3.82
N ALA A 44 12.86 0.10 -4.17
CA ALA A 44 12.68 1.30 -4.96
C ALA A 44 11.65 2.21 -4.28
N ILE A 45 11.72 3.51 -4.58
CA ILE A 45 10.69 4.48 -4.20
C ILE A 45 9.97 4.93 -5.44
N GLY A 46 8.64 4.97 -5.37
CA GLY A 46 7.75 5.40 -6.42
C GLY A 46 6.80 6.52 -6.01
N THR A 47 6.20 7.12 -7.03
CA THR A 47 5.09 8.07 -6.90
C THR A 47 3.86 7.39 -6.29
N CYS A 48 3.25 8.01 -5.28
CA CYS A 48 1.99 7.55 -4.72
C CYS A 48 0.86 7.74 -5.74
N SER A 49 0.40 6.63 -6.32
CA SER A 49 -0.65 6.61 -7.36
C SER A 49 -1.92 7.36 -6.95
N CYS A 50 -2.38 7.20 -5.70
CA CYS A 50 -3.58 7.87 -5.22
C CYS A 50 -3.42 9.40 -5.15
N ARG A 51 -2.27 9.88 -4.66
CA ARG A 51 -2.03 11.32 -4.53
C ARG A 51 -1.84 11.97 -5.91
N HIS A 52 -1.11 11.29 -6.78
CA HIS A 52 -0.89 11.73 -8.16
C HIS A 52 -2.18 11.82 -8.99
N VAL A 53 -3.19 11.00 -8.70
CA VAL A 53 -4.47 11.09 -9.42
C VAL A 53 -5.40 12.15 -8.83
N PHE A 54 -5.50 12.22 -7.50
CA PHE A 54 -6.54 13.04 -6.84
C PHE A 54 -6.08 14.45 -6.43
N HIS A 55 -4.79 14.66 -6.18
CA HIS A 55 -4.22 15.96 -5.77
C HIS A 55 -4.97 16.67 -4.62
N ASN A 56 -5.59 15.93 -3.69
CA ASN A 56 -6.32 16.52 -2.56
C ASN A 56 -5.39 16.99 -1.41
N CYS A 57 -4.07 16.87 -1.55
CA CYS A 57 -3.11 17.41 -0.59
C CYS A 57 -1.73 17.65 -1.21
N GLU A 58 -0.90 18.39 -0.50
CA GLU A 58 0.51 18.69 -0.84
C GLU A 58 1.50 17.71 -0.19
N GLY A 59 1.06 16.49 0.12
CA GLY A 59 1.91 15.46 0.73
C GLY A 59 3.02 14.96 -0.22
N PRO A 60 4.09 14.34 0.31
CA PRO A 60 5.26 13.95 -0.49
C PRO A 60 4.91 12.91 -1.55
N GLU A 61 5.01 13.23 -2.85
CA GLU A 61 4.61 12.32 -3.93
C GLU A 61 5.40 11.00 -3.94
N MET A 62 6.74 11.08 -3.86
CA MET A 62 7.65 9.92 -3.81
C MET A 62 7.62 9.25 -2.43
N SER A 63 6.58 8.46 -2.19
CA SER A 63 6.26 7.89 -0.87
C SER A 63 5.74 6.45 -0.94
N GLU A 64 5.76 5.80 -2.11
CA GLU A 64 5.47 4.38 -2.24
C GLU A 64 6.79 3.61 -2.21
N ILE A 65 6.93 2.61 -1.34
CA ILE A 65 8.13 1.77 -1.30
C ILE A 65 7.80 0.47 -2.02
N VAL A 66 8.48 0.19 -3.13
CA VAL A 66 8.28 -1.03 -3.92
C VAL A 66 9.31 -2.07 -3.51
N ILE A 67 8.86 -3.31 -3.39
CA ILE A 67 9.66 -4.48 -3.02
C ILE A 67 9.42 -5.63 -4.03
N GLY A 68 10.23 -6.68 -3.94
CA GLY A 68 10.13 -7.84 -4.83
C GLY A 68 10.41 -7.48 -6.30
N THR A 69 9.79 -8.19 -7.23
CA THR A 69 9.99 -8.01 -8.68
C THR A 69 9.71 -6.59 -9.17
N GLY A 70 8.72 -5.91 -8.58
CA GLY A 70 8.41 -4.52 -8.94
C GLY A 70 9.56 -3.56 -8.66
N ALA A 71 10.36 -3.82 -7.61
CA ALA A 71 11.50 -2.99 -7.26
C ALA A 71 12.63 -3.10 -8.29
N GLU A 72 12.76 -4.24 -8.98
CA GLU A 72 13.76 -4.49 -10.02
C GLU A 72 13.31 -3.95 -11.40
N ILE A 73 12.00 -3.96 -11.68
CA ILE A 73 11.47 -3.62 -13.02
C ILE A 73 11.02 -2.16 -13.12
N PHE A 74 10.31 -1.62 -12.14
CA PHE A 74 9.64 -0.32 -12.30
C PHE A 74 10.61 0.85 -12.54
N PRO A 75 11.75 0.95 -11.85
CA PRO A 75 12.75 1.99 -12.15
C PRO A 75 13.26 1.96 -13.60
N GLU A 76 13.28 0.77 -14.22
CA GLU A 76 13.81 0.55 -15.57
C GLU A 76 12.78 0.81 -16.68
N VAL A 77 11.47 0.76 -16.37
CA VAL A 77 10.41 0.89 -17.38
C VAL A 77 9.46 2.06 -17.14
N ARG A 78 9.50 2.69 -15.96
CA ARG A 78 8.68 3.85 -15.58
C ARG A 78 9.56 5.01 -15.10
N PHE A 79 10.42 5.48 -16.01
CA PHE A 79 11.38 6.53 -15.74
C PHE A 79 10.72 7.78 -15.13
N GLY A 80 11.33 8.32 -14.08
CA GLY A 80 10.84 9.50 -13.38
C GLY A 80 9.71 9.23 -12.37
N GLU A 81 9.02 8.09 -12.48
CA GLU A 81 7.99 7.68 -11.50
C GLU A 81 8.55 6.78 -10.40
N PHE A 82 9.61 6.03 -10.68
CA PHE A 82 10.26 5.12 -9.75
C PHE A 82 11.77 5.29 -9.81
N LYS A 83 12.45 5.07 -8.67
CA LYS A 83 13.92 5.05 -8.60
C LYS A 83 14.41 4.02 -7.59
N HIS A 84 15.53 3.38 -7.91
CA HIS A 84 16.27 2.58 -6.93
C HIS A 84 16.79 3.46 -5.79
N VAL A 85 16.76 2.92 -4.57
CA VAL A 85 17.28 3.58 -3.38
C VAL A 85 17.95 2.56 -2.46
N SER A 86 18.76 3.05 -1.53
CA SER A 86 19.20 2.24 -0.41
C SER A 86 18.06 1.95 0.58
N LYS A 87 18.21 0.88 1.37
CA LYS A 87 17.29 0.55 2.47
C LYS A 87 17.16 1.69 3.49
N GLU A 88 18.26 2.38 3.79
CA GLU A 88 18.25 3.52 4.72
C GLU A 88 17.46 4.71 4.16
N GLU A 89 17.57 5.00 2.86
CA GLU A 89 16.74 6.03 2.22
C GLU A 89 15.25 5.66 2.23
N ALA A 90 14.92 4.40 1.97
CA ALA A 90 13.53 3.92 2.07
C ALA A 90 12.99 4.07 3.51
N LYS A 91 13.77 3.68 4.53
CA LYS A 91 13.39 3.87 5.95
C LYS A 91 13.26 5.34 6.32
N LYS A 92 14.09 6.23 5.77
CA LYS A 92 13.94 7.68 5.96
C LYS A 92 12.59 8.19 5.44
N VAL A 93 12.16 7.73 4.26
CA VAL A 93 10.83 8.08 3.71
C VAL A 93 9.71 7.50 4.55
N MET A 94 9.84 6.26 5.03
CA MET A 94 8.87 5.64 5.95
C MET A 94 8.70 6.46 7.24
N ARG A 95 9.81 6.89 7.86
CA ARG A 95 9.82 7.72 9.09
C ARG A 95 9.21 9.08 8.84
N GLN A 96 9.58 9.75 7.74
CA GLN A 96 8.97 11.02 7.34
C GLN A 96 7.44 10.89 7.19
N CYS A 97 6.97 9.84 6.52
CA CYS A 97 5.53 9.59 6.37
C CYS A 97 4.86 9.26 7.71
N HIS A 98 5.56 8.54 8.60
CA HIS A 98 5.08 8.25 9.94
C HIS A 98 4.90 9.52 10.79
N ASP A 99 5.85 10.45 10.71
CA ASP A 99 5.78 11.74 11.41
C ASP A 99 4.60 12.58 10.92
N LEU A 100 4.29 12.51 9.63
CA LEU A 100 3.09 13.08 9.00
C LEU A 100 1.79 12.33 9.34
N LYS A 101 1.84 11.31 10.20
CA LYS A 101 0.70 10.47 10.63
C LYS A 101 0.04 9.72 9.47
N TYR A 102 0.82 9.36 8.44
CA TYR A 102 0.32 8.51 7.36
C TYR A 102 0.18 7.07 7.83
N ILE A 103 -0.79 6.37 7.23
CA ILE A 103 -1.04 4.96 7.51
C ILE A 103 -0.14 4.13 6.60
N HIS A 104 0.65 3.25 7.20
CA HIS A 104 1.53 2.33 6.49
C HIS A 104 0.77 1.06 6.13
N THR A 105 0.87 0.64 4.88
CA THR A 105 0.16 -0.57 4.42
C THR A 105 1.00 -1.37 3.44
N ILE A 106 1.06 -2.69 3.59
CA ILE A 106 1.59 -3.57 2.54
C ILE A 106 0.44 -4.03 1.63
N GLN A 107 0.61 -3.86 0.33
CA GLN A 107 -0.34 -4.28 -0.68
C GLN A 107 0.00 -5.68 -1.19
N LYS A 108 -1.01 -6.53 -1.26
CA LYS A 108 -0.92 -7.87 -1.86
C LYS A 108 -1.78 -7.94 -3.11
N CYS A 109 -1.23 -8.46 -4.19
CA CYS A 109 -1.96 -8.85 -5.39
C CYS A 109 -1.84 -10.36 -5.56
N ARG A 110 -2.96 -11.07 -5.50
CA ARG A 110 -3.02 -12.54 -5.46
C ARG A 110 -2.14 -13.07 -4.33
N ASP A 111 -1.00 -13.66 -4.68
CA ASP A 111 -0.07 -14.28 -3.73
C ASP A 111 1.16 -13.41 -3.45
N ASP A 112 1.33 -12.30 -4.17
CA ASP A 112 2.53 -11.46 -4.13
C ASP A 112 2.32 -10.18 -3.34
N PHE A 113 3.24 -9.91 -2.40
CA PHE A 113 3.38 -8.61 -1.76
C PHE A 113 4.33 -7.74 -2.57
N TYR A 114 3.92 -6.54 -2.96
CA TYR A 114 4.67 -5.77 -3.96
C TYR A 114 5.00 -4.33 -3.56
N ALA A 115 4.22 -3.70 -2.67
CA ALA A 115 4.47 -2.32 -2.29
C ALA A 115 3.98 -2.00 -0.88
N ILE A 116 4.78 -1.22 -0.16
CA ILE A 116 4.39 -0.54 1.07
C ILE A 116 3.92 0.87 0.68
N CYS A 117 2.62 1.14 0.87
CA CYS A 117 2.04 2.46 0.66
C CYS A 117 2.02 3.27 1.96
N ASN A 118 2.42 4.54 1.87
CA ASN A 118 2.31 5.54 2.92
C ASN A 118 1.09 6.45 2.67
N CYS A 119 -0.06 6.10 3.24
CA CYS A 119 -1.35 6.64 2.86
C CYS A 119 -1.78 7.86 3.70
N CYS A 120 -2.09 8.99 3.03
CA CYS A 120 -2.85 10.08 3.67
C CYS A 120 -4.35 9.73 3.77
N SER A 121 -5.06 10.40 4.67
CA SER A 121 -6.53 10.29 4.79
C SER A 121 -7.32 10.94 3.64
N CYS A 122 -6.63 11.72 2.81
CA CYS A 122 -7.17 12.63 1.81
C CYS A 122 -7.38 12.01 0.42
N CYS A 123 -6.43 11.18 -0.02
CA CYS A 123 -6.36 10.62 -1.37
C CYS A 123 -6.49 9.10 -1.36
N CYS A 124 -6.14 8.43 -0.24
CA CYS A 124 -6.02 6.97 -0.19
C CYS A 124 -7.32 6.25 -0.59
N VAL A 125 -7.25 5.51 -1.70
CA VAL A 125 -8.39 4.74 -2.21
C VAL A 125 -8.79 3.63 -1.25
N PRO A 126 -7.88 2.77 -0.72
CA PRO A 126 -8.25 1.76 0.27
C PRO A 126 -8.98 2.34 1.50
N LEU A 127 -8.53 3.48 2.01
CA LEU A 127 -9.16 4.13 3.16
C LEU A 127 -10.56 4.66 2.82
N ARG A 128 -10.76 5.23 1.63
CA ARG A 128 -12.09 5.68 1.16
C ARG A 128 -13.02 4.51 0.91
N LEU A 129 -12.54 3.40 0.35
CA LEU A 129 -13.31 2.17 0.19
C LEU A 129 -13.79 1.62 1.54
N LEU A 130 -12.93 1.64 2.55
CA LEU A 130 -13.31 1.26 3.91
C LEU A 130 -14.32 2.25 4.51
N ARG A 131 -13.97 3.54 4.58
CA ARG A 131 -14.72 4.59 5.30
C ARG A 131 -16.05 4.93 4.63
N ASP A 132 -16.02 5.18 3.32
CA ASP A 132 -17.16 5.76 2.59
C ASP A 132 -18.05 4.67 1.96
N HIS A 133 -17.52 3.44 1.79
CA HIS A 133 -18.22 2.36 1.10
C HIS A 133 -18.36 1.07 1.94
N GLY A 134 -17.70 0.96 3.10
CA GLY A 134 -17.78 -0.20 3.98
C GLY A 134 -17.15 -1.46 3.38
N ILE A 135 -16.17 -1.30 2.49
CA ILE A 135 -15.41 -2.41 1.91
C ILE A 135 -14.24 -2.69 2.84
N GLY A 136 -14.49 -3.52 3.86
CA GLY A 136 -13.52 -3.83 4.91
C GLY A 136 -12.28 -4.58 4.42
N SER A 137 -12.41 -5.39 3.36
CA SER A 137 -11.27 -6.13 2.81
C SER A 137 -10.18 -5.25 2.18
N ALA A 138 -10.47 -3.97 1.94
CA ALA A 138 -9.50 -3.05 1.35
C ALA A 138 -8.34 -2.73 2.33
N LEU A 139 -8.63 -2.70 3.64
CA LEU A 139 -7.65 -2.47 4.68
C LEU A 139 -7.95 -3.37 5.88
N VAL A 140 -7.07 -4.35 6.09
CA VAL A 140 -7.21 -5.33 7.16
C VAL A 140 -6.04 -5.25 8.13
N ARG A 141 -6.27 -5.67 9.37
CA ARG A 141 -5.21 -5.85 10.37
C ARG A 141 -4.92 -7.34 10.47
N GLU A 142 -3.65 -7.68 10.42
CA GLU A 142 -3.15 -9.05 10.59
C GLU A 142 -1.92 -8.97 11.49
N LYS A 143 -1.87 -9.81 12.54
CA LYS A 143 -0.91 -9.63 13.63
C LYS A 143 0.52 -9.93 13.19
N ASP A 144 0.70 -10.97 12.38
CA ASP A 144 2.00 -11.50 11.98
C ASP A 144 2.30 -11.22 10.50
N ILE A 145 1.75 -10.12 9.97
CA ILE A 145 1.85 -9.81 8.54
C ILE A 145 3.30 -9.61 8.09
N ALA A 146 4.16 -8.96 8.88
CA ALA A 146 5.56 -8.78 8.53
C ALA A 146 6.26 -10.13 8.28
N ALA A 147 6.03 -11.10 9.16
CA ALA A 147 6.59 -12.44 9.01
C ALA A 147 6.04 -13.16 7.77
N ALA A 148 4.76 -12.98 7.43
CA ALA A 148 4.17 -13.53 6.22
C ALA A 148 4.77 -12.91 4.95
N VAL A 149 4.97 -11.59 4.93
CA VAL A 149 5.62 -10.89 3.81
C VAL A 149 7.05 -11.37 3.65
N ILE A 150 7.83 -11.39 4.73
CA ILE A 150 9.24 -11.81 4.70
C ILE A 150 9.38 -13.24 4.19
N ARG A 151 8.51 -14.16 4.60
CA ARG A 151 8.50 -15.53 4.06
C ARG A 151 8.16 -15.62 2.58
N GLY A 152 7.41 -14.66 2.03
CA GLY A 152 7.09 -14.60 0.60
C GLY A 152 8.14 -13.88 -0.25
N LEU A 153 9.10 -13.19 0.38
CA LEU A 153 10.22 -12.52 -0.31
C LEU A 153 11.44 -13.43 -0.48
N VAL A 154 11.50 -14.54 0.27
CA VAL A 154 12.56 -15.57 0.23
C VAL A 154 12.09 -16.72 -0.64
#